data_AF-A0A8S3G5Z1-F1
#
_entry.id   AF-A0A8S3G5Z1-F1
#
_cell.length_a   1.000
_cell.length_b   1.000
_cell.length_c   1.000
_cell.angle_alpha   90.00
_cell.angle_beta   90.00
_cell.angle_gamma   90.00
#
_symmetry.space_group_name_H-M   'P 1'
#
loop_
_entity.id
_entity.type
_entity.pdbx_description
1 polymer ?
#
loop_
_entity_poly.entity_id
_entity_poly.type
_entity_poly.pdbx_seq_one_letter_code
_entity_poly.pdbx_strand_id
1 'polypeptide(L)'
;TFEFPVFLVDIFTPTLGSLSAKYETGGRGSGTINNYKKGASGDPGGASYGTYQIATKTGTMKGFLKFLNEKDTKMAEKLNSLTPGTDEFDEEWKNLANKEEFGTFQHDFIKSTHYDKTLSKLSTNYKLDMNLDQRSSVIKDVIWSTSVQHGPSGAAKVINNALEGQDIASLTDKEIIKRVYAYVYCQSFQELCLS
;
A
#
# COMPACT_ATOMS: atom_id res chain seq x y z
N THR A 1 5.47 -12.03 -28.93
CA THR A 1 4.85 -10.67 -28.92
C THR A 1 3.74 -10.68 -27.89
N PHE A 2 4.05 -10.24 -26.66
CA PHE A 2 3.05 -10.14 -25.61
C PHE A 2 2.52 -8.70 -25.59
N GLU A 3 1.34 -8.51 -26.18
CA GLU A 3 0.57 -7.28 -26.02
C GLU A 3 -0.07 -7.29 -24.63
N PHE A 4 0.24 -6.27 -23.83
CA PHE A 4 -0.51 -6.00 -22.61
C PHE A 4 -1.82 -5.29 -23.00
N PRO A 5 -3.00 -5.81 -22.62
CA PRO A 5 -4.25 -5.15 -22.91
C PRO A 5 -4.35 -3.88 -22.06
N VAL A 6 -4.33 -2.73 -22.73
CA VAL A 6 -4.74 -1.44 -22.15
C VAL A 6 -6.25 -1.55 -21.93
N PHE A 7 -6.67 -1.97 -20.74
CA PHE A 7 -8.08 -1.99 -20.39
C PHE A 7 -8.61 -0.55 -20.34
N LEU A 8 -9.71 -0.35 -21.05
CA LEU A 8 -10.51 0.87 -21.09
C LEU A 8 -10.79 1.34 -19.65
N VAL A 9 -10.40 2.56 -19.34
CA VAL A 9 -10.68 3.21 -18.05
C VAL A 9 -12.11 3.74 -18.11
N ASP A 10 -13.05 2.95 -17.58
CA ASP A 10 -14.41 3.41 -17.35
C ASP A 10 -14.45 4.47 -16.24
N ILE A 11 -15.34 5.44 -16.43
CA ILE A 11 -15.40 6.74 -15.78
C ILE A 11 -16.03 6.63 -14.38
N PHE A 12 -15.38 5.90 -13.48
CA PHE A 12 -15.69 5.91 -12.05
C PHE A 12 -14.47 6.49 -11.33
N THR A 13 -14.63 7.51 -10.48
CA THR A 13 -13.52 7.97 -9.63
C THR A 13 -13.14 6.83 -8.69
N PRO A 14 -12.07 6.07 -8.97
CA PRO A 14 -11.76 4.87 -8.21
C PRO A 14 -11.24 5.33 -6.84
N THR A 15 -11.65 4.67 -5.76
CA THR A 15 -10.95 4.79 -4.47
C THR A 15 -9.47 4.55 -4.71
N LEU A 16 -8.59 5.34 -4.10
CA LEU A 16 -7.13 5.21 -4.27
C LEU A 16 -6.71 3.74 -4.07
N GLY A 17 -5.91 3.21 -4.99
CA GLY A 17 -5.46 1.82 -4.97
C GLY A 17 -6.50 0.79 -5.38
N SER A 18 -7.69 1.18 -5.84
CA SER A 18 -8.71 0.21 -6.27
C SER A 18 -8.34 -0.51 -7.57
N LEU A 19 -7.57 0.10 -8.47
CA LEU A 19 -7.07 -0.59 -9.67
C LEU A 19 -6.09 -1.72 -9.34
N SER A 20 -5.36 -1.59 -8.22
CA SER A 20 -4.38 -2.56 -7.75
C SER A 20 -4.87 -3.40 -6.56
N ALA A 21 -6.03 -3.08 -5.98
CA ALA A 21 -6.56 -3.72 -4.76
C ALA A 21 -6.64 -5.24 -4.87
N LYS A 22 -7.03 -5.79 -6.04
CA LYS A 22 -7.06 -7.24 -6.27
C LYS A 22 -5.68 -7.88 -6.13
N TYR A 23 -4.63 -7.22 -6.62
CA TYR A 23 -3.25 -7.72 -6.60
C TYR A 23 -2.56 -7.45 -5.26
N GLU A 24 -2.86 -6.34 -4.60
CA GLU A 24 -2.25 -5.93 -3.33
C GLU A 24 -2.80 -6.68 -2.13
N THR A 25 -4.11 -6.94 -2.14
CA THR A 25 -4.80 -7.56 -1.00
C THR A 25 -4.99 -9.05 -1.19
N GLY A 26 -4.87 -9.56 -2.43
CA GLY A 26 -5.20 -10.94 -2.78
C GLY A 26 -6.68 -11.27 -2.60
N GLY A 27 -7.56 -10.26 -2.59
CA GLY A 27 -9.00 -10.42 -2.29
C GLY A 27 -9.31 -10.58 -0.80
N ARG A 28 -8.36 -10.26 0.09
CA ARG A 28 -8.56 -10.35 1.54
C ARG A 28 -9.49 -9.24 2.03
N GLY A 29 -10.46 -9.62 2.87
CA GLY A 29 -11.29 -8.68 3.60
C GLY A 29 -10.58 -8.12 4.84
N SER A 30 -11.15 -7.06 5.41
CA SER A 30 -10.68 -6.36 6.62
C SER A 30 -10.55 -7.27 7.85
N GLY A 31 -11.25 -8.41 7.87
CA GLY A 31 -11.19 -9.41 8.94
C GLY A 31 -10.19 -10.56 8.72
N THR A 32 -9.41 -10.52 7.65
CA THR A 32 -8.48 -11.62 7.34
C THR A 32 -7.38 -11.72 8.38
N ILE A 33 -7.08 -12.92 8.85
CA ILE A 33 -5.95 -13.20 9.75
C ILE A 33 -5.13 -14.32 9.12
N ASN A 34 -3.81 -14.16 9.04
CA ASN A 34 -2.95 -15.24 8.56
C ASN A 34 -3.01 -16.47 9.48
N ASN A 35 -2.60 -17.63 8.97
CA ASN A 35 -2.64 -18.89 9.72
C ASN A 35 -1.43 -19.05 10.67
N TYR A 36 -1.16 -18.03 11.49
CA TYR A 36 0.02 -17.96 12.36
C TYR A 36 0.04 -19.04 13.46
N LYS A 37 -1.11 -19.65 13.76
CA LYS A 37 -1.25 -20.72 14.77
C LYS A 37 -0.86 -22.11 14.27
N LYS A 38 -0.94 -22.37 12.95
CA LYS A 38 -0.57 -23.68 12.36
C LYS A 38 0.86 -23.73 11.83
N GLY A 39 1.56 -22.60 11.79
CA GLY A 39 3.01 -22.61 11.69
C GLY A 39 3.54 -23.18 13.01
N ALA A 40 3.99 -24.44 12.99
CA ALA A 40 4.65 -25.08 14.12
C ALA A 40 5.55 -24.09 14.85
N SER A 41 5.47 -24.04 16.18
CA SER A 41 6.43 -23.42 17.11
C SER A 41 7.72 -22.95 16.42
N GLY A 42 7.73 -21.72 15.87
CA GLY A 42 8.89 -21.24 15.12
C GLY A 42 8.67 -20.38 13.87
N ASP A 43 7.45 -20.09 13.40
CA ASP A 43 7.30 -19.07 12.34
C ASP A 43 7.66 -17.67 12.91
N PRO A 44 8.78 -17.04 12.49
CA PRO A 44 9.20 -15.78 13.04
C PRO A 44 8.23 -14.65 12.70
N GLY A 45 7.37 -14.82 11.69
CA GLY A 45 6.50 -13.77 11.14
C GLY A 45 5.39 -13.28 12.08
N GLY A 46 4.84 -14.16 12.93
CA GLY A 46 3.74 -13.82 13.85
C GLY A 46 2.40 -13.57 13.15
N ALA A 47 1.44 -13.03 13.91
CA ALA A 47 0.12 -12.72 13.41
C ALA A 47 0.11 -11.47 12.51
N SER A 48 -0.68 -11.53 11.44
CA SER A 48 -0.90 -10.44 10.49
C SER A 48 -2.39 -10.32 10.18
N TYR A 49 -2.88 -9.08 10.18
CA TYR A 49 -4.31 -8.80 10.22
C TYR A 49 -4.79 -7.88 9.08
N GLY A 50 -6.03 -8.12 8.67
CA GLY A 50 -6.78 -7.31 7.74
C GLY A 50 -6.32 -7.37 6.28
N THR A 51 -6.90 -6.47 5.49
CA THR A 51 -6.76 -6.37 4.04
C THR A 51 -5.29 -6.27 3.61
N TYR A 52 -4.50 -5.53 4.38
CA TYR A 52 -3.09 -5.24 4.13
C TYR A 52 -2.11 -6.07 4.98
N GLN A 53 -2.60 -7.08 5.70
CA GLN A 53 -1.78 -7.97 6.53
C GLN A 53 -0.84 -7.21 7.48
N ILE A 54 -1.42 -6.31 8.28
CA ILE A 54 -0.74 -5.51 9.30
C ILE A 54 -0.09 -6.44 10.33
N ALA A 55 1.24 -6.53 10.28
CA ALA A 55 2.03 -7.45 11.09
C ALA A 55 2.22 -6.95 12.54
N THR A 56 2.19 -7.88 13.50
CA THR A 56 2.37 -7.57 14.92
C THR A 56 3.82 -7.37 15.33
N LYS A 57 4.76 -8.10 14.73
CA LYS A 57 6.18 -8.13 15.15
C LYS A 57 7.05 -6.98 14.61
N THR A 58 6.66 -6.38 13.48
CA THR A 58 7.46 -5.33 12.82
C THR A 58 7.13 -3.91 13.31
N GLY A 59 6.28 -3.78 14.33
CA GLY A 59 5.82 -2.50 14.86
C GLY A 59 4.69 -1.84 14.05
N THR A 60 4.33 -2.38 12.89
CA THR A 60 3.25 -1.84 12.05
C THR A 60 1.90 -1.87 12.78
N MET A 61 1.60 -2.95 13.51
CA MET A 61 0.39 -3.03 14.35
C MET A 61 0.36 -1.93 15.43
N LYS A 62 1.48 -1.67 16.10
CA LYS A 62 1.56 -0.56 17.08
C LYS A 62 1.27 0.78 16.43
N GLY A 63 1.77 0.99 15.21
CA GLY A 63 1.44 2.18 14.40
C GLY A 63 -0.04 2.27 14.07
N PHE A 64 -0.66 1.16 13.67
CA PHE A 64 -2.09 1.10 13.36
C PHE A 64 -2.95 1.40 14.58
N LEU A 65 -2.67 0.80 15.74
CA LEU A 65 -3.43 1.07 16.96
C LEU A 65 -3.32 2.53 17.40
N LYS A 66 -2.14 3.15 17.26
CA LYS A 66 -1.99 4.59 17.49
C LYS A 66 -2.84 5.41 16.52
N PHE A 67 -2.77 5.11 15.23
CA PHE A 67 -3.59 5.78 14.20
C PHE A 67 -5.09 5.63 14.49
N LEU A 68 -5.53 4.42 14.82
CA LEU A 68 -6.92 4.14 15.16
C LEU A 68 -7.35 4.92 16.39
N ASN A 69 -6.50 5.03 17.42
CA ASN A 69 -6.79 5.83 18.60
C ASN A 69 -6.97 7.32 18.29
N GLU A 70 -6.29 7.85 17.28
CA GLU A 70 -6.46 9.23 16.82
C GLU A 70 -7.75 9.43 15.99
N LYS A 71 -8.26 8.38 15.35
CA LYS A 71 -9.43 8.44 14.45
C LYS A 71 -10.74 8.02 15.10
N ASP A 72 -10.70 6.99 15.93
CA ASP A 72 -11.85 6.43 16.64
C ASP A 72 -11.36 5.77 17.94
N THR A 73 -11.40 6.53 19.03
CA THR A 73 -10.99 6.06 20.36
C THR A 73 -11.80 4.86 20.83
N LYS A 74 -13.09 4.76 20.48
CA LYS A 74 -13.97 3.67 20.92
C LYS A 74 -13.58 2.35 20.25
N MET A 75 -13.26 2.36 18.95
CA MET A 75 -12.73 1.17 18.27
C MET A 75 -11.32 0.83 18.76
N ALA A 76 -10.48 1.83 19.01
CA ALA A 76 -9.13 1.60 19.50
C ALA A 76 -9.09 0.97 20.90
N GLU A 77 -9.93 1.43 21.84
CA GLU A 77 -10.01 0.89 23.21
C GLU A 77 -10.29 -0.61 23.24
N LYS A 78 -11.14 -1.09 22.33
CA LYS A 78 -11.46 -2.52 22.18
C LYS A 78 -10.23 -3.36 21.85
N LEU A 79 -9.33 -2.86 21.02
CA LEU A 79 -8.10 -3.57 20.64
C LEU A 79 -6.94 -3.29 21.61
N ASN A 80 -6.84 -2.08 22.16
CA ASN A 80 -5.75 -1.68 23.07
C ASN A 80 -5.78 -2.41 24.42
N SER A 81 -6.94 -2.93 24.82
CA SER A 81 -7.08 -3.76 26.02
C SER A 81 -6.65 -5.23 25.81
N LEU A 82 -6.30 -5.59 24.57
CA LEU A 82 -5.97 -6.96 24.17
C LEU A 82 -4.54 -7.04 23.64
N THR A 83 -3.97 -8.25 23.64
CA THR A 83 -2.62 -8.48 23.13
C THR A 83 -2.66 -8.94 21.68
N PRO A 84 -2.04 -8.23 20.72
CA PRO A 84 -2.02 -8.68 19.32
C PRO A 84 -1.41 -10.08 19.18
N GLY A 85 -2.07 -10.96 18.43
CA GLY A 85 -1.66 -12.35 18.27
C GLY A 85 -2.22 -13.33 19.30
N THR A 86 -3.26 -12.95 20.06
CA THR A 86 -4.03 -13.86 20.93
C THR A 86 -5.42 -14.13 20.38
N ASP A 87 -6.08 -15.14 20.93
CA ASP A 87 -7.44 -15.54 20.52
C ASP A 87 -8.45 -14.40 20.75
N GLU A 88 -8.33 -13.67 21.86
CA GLU A 88 -9.20 -12.54 22.19
C GLU A 88 -9.01 -11.39 21.20
N PHE A 89 -7.76 -11.08 20.81
CA PHE A 89 -7.49 -10.05 19.83
C PHE A 89 -7.99 -10.46 18.44
N ASP A 90 -7.83 -11.73 18.06
CA ASP A 90 -8.35 -12.26 16.80
C ASP A 90 -9.88 -12.14 16.69
N GLU A 91 -10.58 -12.43 17.80
CA GLU A 91 -12.03 -12.31 17.88
C GLU A 91 -12.47 -10.85 17.74
N GLU A 92 -11.89 -9.94 18.53
CA GLU A 92 -12.28 -8.54 18.49
C GLU A 92 -11.93 -7.88 17.16
N TRP A 93 -10.81 -8.27 16.53
CA TRP A 93 -10.46 -7.83 15.17
C TRP A 93 -11.54 -8.22 14.15
N LYS A 94 -12.01 -9.47 14.18
CA LYS A 94 -13.08 -9.95 13.29
C LYS A 94 -14.41 -9.25 13.60
N ASN A 95 -14.70 -9.01 14.87
CA ASN A 95 -15.90 -8.28 15.28
C ASN A 95 -15.91 -6.86 14.70
N LEU A 96 -14.77 -6.16 14.78
CA LEU A 96 -14.64 -4.82 14.19
C LEU A 96 -14.67 -4.83 12.67
N ALA A 97 -14.15 -5.88 12.04
CA ALA A 97 -14.17 -6.03 10.59
C ALA A 97 -15.57 -6.16 9.97
N ASN A 98 -16.61 -6.41 10.77
CA ASN A 98 -18.01 -6.35 10.32
C ASN A 98 -18.49 -4.91 10.07
N LYS A 99 -17.73 -3.90 10.50
CA LYS A 99 -17.98 -2.49 10.24
C LYS A 99 -17.15 -2.02 9.05
N GLU A 100 -17.79 -1.40 8.06
CA GLU A 100 -17.10 -0.88 6.88
C GLU A 100 -16.01 0.13 7.25
N GLU A 101 -16.27 0.95 8.28
CA GLU A 101 -15.34 1.99 8.76
C GLU A 101 -14.02 1.38 9.24
N PHE A 102 -14.01 0.17 9.81
CA PHE A 102 -12.77 -0.47 10.23
C PHE A 102 -11.90 -0.87 9.04
N GLY A 103 -12.51 -1.28 7.92
CA GLY A 103 -11.82 -1.48 6.66
C GLY A 103 -11.24 -0.18 6.10
N THR A 104 -12.00 0.91 6.15
CA THR A 104 -11.54 2.24 5.76
C THR A 104 -10.36 2.71 6.61
N PHE A 105 -10.38 2.51 7.92
CA PHE A 105 -9.24 2.86 8.78
C PHE A 105 -7.99 2.05 8.47
N GLN A 106 -8.12 0.77 8.09
CA GLN A 106 -6.96 -0.01 7.61
C GLN A 106 -6.38 0.59 6.32
N HIS A 107 -7.24 0.97 5.38
CA HIS A 107 -6.82 1.61 4.12
C HIS A 107 -6.14 2.96 4.36
N ASP A 108 -6.76 3.84 5.15
CA ASP A 108 -6.23 5.16 5.47
C ASP A 108 -4.91 5.10 6.24
N PHE A 109 -4.76 4.11 7.12
CA PHE A 109 -3.49 3.87 7.79
C PHE A 109 -2.38 3.54 6.79
N ILE A 110 -2.63 2.65 5.83
CA ILE A 110 -1.65 2.32 4.78
C ILE A 110 -1.37 3.52 3.88
N LYS A 111 -2.40 4.30 3.51
CA LYS A 111 -2.24 5.57 2.79
C LYS A 111 -1.27 6.50 3.50
N SER A 112 -1.49 6.75 4.79
CA SER A 112 -0.69 7.70 5.58
C SER A 112 0.75 7.23 5.78
N THR A 113 1.00 5.91 5.77
CA THR A 113 2.31 5.34 6.05
C THR A 113 3.13 5.02 4.81
N HIS A 114 2.49 4.84 3.66
CA HIS A 114 3.12 4.46 2.40
C HIS A 114 2.95 5.54 1.34
N TYR A 115 1.73 5.77 0.87
CA TYR A 115 1.45 6.71 -0.21
C TYR A 115 1.86 8.14 0.14
N ASP A 116 1.34 8.68 1.25
CA ASP A 116 1.61 10.07 1.66
C ASP A 116 3.10 10.27 1.99
N LYS A 117 3.75 9.26 2.60
CA LYS A 117 5.20 9.30 2.84
C LYS A 117 6.02 9.19 1.56
N THR A 118 5.54 8.49 0.53
CA THR A 118 6.18 8.44 -0.78
C THR A 118 6.18 9.83 -1.42
N LEU A 119 5.02 10.49 -1.44
CA LEU A 119 4.90 11.86 -1.96
C LEU A 119 5.78 12.85 -1.19
N SER A 120 5.77 12.75 0.15
CA SER A 120 6.65 13.56 0.99
C SER A 120 8.12 13.34 0.65
N LYS A 121 8.57 12.10 0.42
CA LYS A 121 9.95 11.79 0.04
C LYS A 121 10.32 12.25 -1.37
N LEU A 122 9.41 12.13 -2.34
CA LEU A 122 9.59 12.69 -3.68
C LEU A 122 9.87 14.20 -3.61
N SER A 123 9.02 14.92 -2.87
CA SER A 123 9.18 16.36 -2.67
C SER A 123 10.46 16.71 -1.88
N THR A 124 10.70 16.03 -0.75
CA THR A 124 11.78 16.43 0.18
C THR A 124 13.17 15.98 -0.27
N ASN A 125 13.32 14.72 -0.69
CA ASN A 125 14.62 14.13 -1.04
C ASN A 125 15.02 14.41 -2.49
N TYR A 126 14.04 14.41 -3.40
CA TYR A 126 14.30 14.48 -4.84
C TYR A 126 13.85 15.79 -5.49
N LYS A 127 13.18 16.68 -4.73
CA LYS A 127 12.58 17.93 -5.25
C LYS A 127 11.65 17.68 -6.45
N LEU A 128 11.02 16.50 -6.47
CA LEU A 128 10.13 16.07 -7.53
C LEU A 128 8.68 16.31 -7.12
N ASP A 129 7.99 17.18 -7.87
CA ASP A 129 6.54 17.32 -7.80
C ASP A 129 5.89 16.55 -8.95
N MET A 130 4.95 15.67 -8.60
CA MET A 130 4.20 14.87 -9.58
C MET A 130 3.01 15.64 -10.19
N ASN A 131 2.74 16.87 -9.72
CA ASN A 131 1.63 17.73 -10.14
C ASN A 131 0.28 17.00 -10.04
N LEU A 132 0.05 16.25 -8.96
CA LEU A 132 -1.04 15.27 -8.85
C LEU A 132 -2.46 15.85 -9.03
N ASP A 133 -2.63 17.15 -8.84
CA ASP A 133 -3.91 17.83 -9.08
C ASP A 133 -4.24 17.96 -10.57
N GLN A 134 -3.23 17.84 -11.44
CA GLN A 134 -3.35 17.85 -12.90
C GLN A 134 -3.28 16.43 -13.51
N ARG A 135 -3.25 15.40 -12.67
CA ARG A 135 -3.09 13.99 -13.09
C ARG A 135 -4.35 13.20 -12.84
N SER A 136 -4.56 12.16 -13.65
CA SER A 136 -5.64 11.20 -13.46
C SER A 136 -5.48 10.40 -12.15
N SER A 137 -6.55 9.76 -11.71
CA SER A 137 -6.52 8.79 -10.61
C SER A 137 -5.56 7.63 -10.88
N VAL A 138 -5.31 7.29 -12.15
CA VAL A 138 -4.40 6.20 -12.53
C VAL A 138 -2.97 6.47 -12.07
N ILE A 139 -2.49 7.72 -12.14
CA ILE A 139 -1.16 8.07 -11.62
C ILE A 139 -1.09 7.88 -10.11
N LYS A 140 -2.15 8.27 -9.40
CA LYS A 140 -2.25 8.08 -7.95
C LYS A 140 -2.22 6.59 -7.60
N ASP A 141 -2.91 5.75 -8.37
CA ASP A 141 -2.90 4.29 -8.20
C ASP A 141 -1.55 3.65 -8.51
N VAL A 142 -0.83 4.14 -9.52
CA VAL A 142 0.55 3.67 -9.80
C VAL A 142 1.48 4.00 -8.64
N ILE A 143 1.42 5.23 -8.12
CA ILE A 143 2.22 5.64 -6.97
C ILE A 143 1.83 4.81 -5.74
N TRP A 144 0.53 4.61 -5.50
CA TRP A 144 0.01 3.76 -4.43
C TRP A 144 0.59 2.35 -4.52
N SER A 145 0.43 1.69 -5.66
CA SER A 145 0.91 0.32 -5.86
C SER A 145 2.41 0.19 -5.67
N THR A 146 3.18 1.13 -6.23
CA THR A 146 4.63 1.20 -6.03
C THR A 146 4.98 1.38 -4.55
N SER A 147 4.23 2.23 -3.83
CA SER A 147 4.45 2.50 -2.40
C SER A 147 4.19 1.30 -1.50
N VAL A 148 3.15 0.51 -1.80
CA VAL A 148 2.82 -0.71 -1.06
C VAL A 148 3.86 -1.80 -1.34
N GLN A 149 4.32 -1.93 -2.59
CA GLN A 149 5.29 -2.95 -2.98
C GLN A 149 6.71 -2.68 -2.47
N HIS A 150 7.18 -1.44 -2.58
CA HIS A 150 8.59 -1.09 -2.31
C HIS A 150 8.79 -0.29 -1.02
N GLY A 151 7.72 -0.03 -0.27
CA GLY A 151 7.73 0.92 0.83
C GLY A 151 7.96 2.36 0.37
N PRO A 152 7.82 3.36 1.27
CA PRO A 152 7.81 4.77 0.86
C PRO A 152 9.16 5.26 0.32
N SER A 153 10.28 4.80 0.89
CA SER A 153 11.62 5.19 0.39
C SER A 153 11.96 4.50 -0.93
N GLY A 154 11.63 3.22 -1.07
CA GLY A 154 11.89 2.48 -2.30
C GLY A 154 11.05 3.02 -3.46
N ALA A 155 9.77 3.28 -3.23
CA ALA A 155 8.88 3.84 -4.23
C ALA A 155 9.32 5.23 -4.69
N ALA A 156 9.68 6.12 -3.76
CA ALA A 156 10.19 7.45 -4.12
C ALA A 156 11.47 7.35 -4.98
N LYS A 157 12.38 6.43 -4.65
CA LYS A 157 13.60 6.19 -5.44
C LYS A 157 13.26 5.66 -6.84
N VAL A 158 12.36 4.68 -6.94
CA VAL A 158 11.91 4.11 -8.22
C VAL A 158 11.30 5.18 -9.12
N ILE A 159 10.36 5.96 -8.59
CA ILE A 159 9.67 7.00 -9.35
C ILE A 159 10.64 8.10 -9.78
N ASN A 160 11.53 8.55 -8.89
CA ASN A 160 12.58 9.51 -9.25
C ASN A 160 13.45 9.01 -10.40
N ASN A 161 13.99 7.79 -10.28
CA ASN A 161 14.90 7.24 -11.27
C ASN A 161 14.21 7.01 -12.63
N ALA A 162 12.93 6.62 -12.61
CA ALA A 162 12.15 6.46 -13.84
C ALA A 162 11.92 7.78 -14.60
N LEU A 163 11.96 8.92 -13.89
CA LEU A 163 11.64 10.24 -14.41
C LEU A 163 12.85 11.19 -14.42
N GLU A 164 14.05 10.66 -14.18
CA GLU A 164 15.28 11.44 -14.10
C GLU A 164 15.53 12.23 -15.40
N GLY A 165 15.86 13.51 -15.25
CA GLY A 165 16.12 14.42 -16.37
C GLY A 165 14.89 14.78 -17.22
N GLN A 166 13.68 14.37 -16.84
CA GLN A 166 12.46 14.73 -17.55
C GLN A 166 11.83 16.00 -16.99
N ASP A 167 11.23 16.81 -17.86
CA ASP A 167 10.28 17.84 -17.42
C ASP A 167 8.92 17.18 -17.15
N ILE A 168 8.61 16.97 -15.87
CA ILE A 168 7.39 16.27 -15.44
C ILE A 168 6.14 16.97 -15.94
N ALA A 169 6.12 18.31 -16.01
CA ALA A 169 4.95 19.06 -16.44
C ALA A 169 4.61 18.78 -17.91
N SER A 170 5.62 18.50 -18.74
CA SER A 170 5.46 18.18 -20.16
C SER A 170 4.98 16.74 -20.43
N LEU A 171 5.18 15.82 -19.48
CA LEU A 171 4.83 14.42 -19.66
C LEU A 171 3.33 14.18 -19.52
N THR A 172 2.80 13.34 -20.40
CA THR A 172 1.46 12.76 -20.26
C THR A 172 1.44 11.66 -19.20
N ASP A 173 0.25 11.39 -18.63
CA ASP A 173 0.07 10.29 -17.68
C ASP A 173 0.55 8.95 -18.26
N LYS A 174 0.27 8.69 -19.55
CA LYS A 174 0.70 7.46 -20.25
C LYS A 174 2.22 7.31 -20.28
N GLU A 175 2.96 8.40 -20.50
CA GLU A 175 4.43 8.39 -20.52
C GLU A 175 5.00 8.14 -19.13
N ILE A 176 4.46 8.82 -18.10
CA ILE A 176 4.86 8.60 -16.71
C ILE A 176 4.63 7.14 -16.32
N ILE A 177 3.44 6.59 -16.59
CA ILE A 177 3.08 5.19 -16.29
C ILE A 177 4.06 4.23 -16.96
N LYS A 178 4.32 4.40 -18.26
CA LYS A 178 5.26 3.55 -18.99
C LYS A 178 6.67 3.58 -18.40
N ARG A 179 7.16 4.77 -18.04
CA ARG A 179 8.50 4.95 -17.46
C ARG A 179 8.62 4.26 -16.10
N VAL A 180 7.66 4.49 -15.21
CA VAL A 180 7.67 3.90 -13.87
C VAL A 180 7.61 2.37 -13.95
N TYR A 181 6.68 1.81 -14.74
CA TYR A 181 6.60 0.36 -14.88
C TYR A 181 7.83 -0.23 -15.55
N ALA A 182 8.37 0.37 -16.61
CA ALA A 182 9.61 -0.10 -17.24
C ALA A 182 10.76 -0.20 -16.22
N TYR A 183 10.86 0.77 -15.31
CA TYR A 183 11.85 0.75 -14.25
C TYR A 183 11.59 -0.35 -13.21
N VAL A 184 10.34 -0.50 -12.75
CA VAL A 184 9.93 -1.57 -11.81
C VAL A 184 10.22 -2.96 -12.38
N TYR A 185 9.90 -3.18 -13.67
CA TYR A 185 10.21 -4.43 -14.36
C TYR A 185 11.72 -4.64 -14.54
N CYS A 186 12.48 -3.60 -14.88
CA CYS A 186 13.93 -3.70 -15.00
C CYS A 186 14.59 -4.10 -13.65
N GLN A 187 14.08 -3.59 -12.52
CA GLN A 187 14.59 -3.95 -11.20
C GLN A 187 14.24 -5.39 -10.79
N SER A 188 13.06 -5.91 -11.16
CA SER A 188 12.68 -7.29 -10.83
C SER A 188 13.39 -8.34 -11.69
N PHE A 189 13.98 -7.95 -12.82
CA PHE A 189 14.74 -8.81 -13.74
C PHE A 189 16.23 -8.43 -13.84
N GLN A 190 16.83 -7.92 -12.76
CA GLN A 190 18.24 -7.48 -12.73
C GLN A 190 19.29 -8.55 -13.09
N GLU A 191 18.93 -9.82 -13.28
CA GLU A 191 19.83 -10.84 -13.86
C GLU A 191 19.90 -10.81 -15.41
N LEU A 192 18.99 -10.11 -16.10
CA LEU A 192 18.89 -10.13 -17.58
C LEU A 192 19.02 -8.76 -18.26
N CYS A 193 18.98 -7.65 -17.52
CA CYS A 193 19.11 -6.30 -18.09
C CYS A 193 20.55 -5.75 -18.12
N LEU A 194 21.54 -6.53 -17.66
CA LEU A 194 22.98 -6.20 -17.72
C LEU A 194 23.79 -7.09 -18.68
N SER A 195 23.16 -7.73 -19.67
CA SER A 195 23.86 -8.38 -20.79
C SER A 195 23.66 -7.65 -22.10
#